data_AF-A0AA43XMR2-F1
#
_entry.id   AF-A0AA43XMR2-F1
#
_cell.length_a   1.000
_cell.length_b   1.000
_cell.length_c   1.000
_cell.angle_alpha   90.00
_cell.angle_beta   90.00
_cell.angle_gamma   90.00
#
_symmetry.space_group_name_H-M   'P 1'
#
loop_
_entity.id
_entity.type
_entity.pdbx_description
1 polymer ?
#
loop_
_entity_poly.entity_id
_entity_poly.type
_entity_poly.pdbx_seq_one_letter_code
_entity_poly.pdbx_strand_id
1 'polypeptide(L)'
;MKRSNRNGYATILTIVTIGILSILILGILNLHFLNHKIIRSNESSIKAYYLGESGAALLKNEVDNTFELFFDEYVVMLESEETITESAIGENNLHQKNEQSFKNFVMGKNEVRGLERVQQEEDVFDRYTDPHGWRLEVVYDENEIRLYATGHYRKARKRIVSIISYPNVTMVGEGDEKHHYQYVPSEILIYYQGYEGDFID
;
A
#
# COMPACT_ATOMS: atom_id res chain seq x y z
N MET A 1 72.42 -33.80 -17.33
CA MET A 1 71.17 -33.79 -16.53
C MET A 1 70.77 -32.35 -16.24
N LYS A 2 69.76 -31.80 -16.94
CA LYS A 2 69.17 -30.50 -16.59
C LYS A 2 68.37 -30.68 -15.30
N ARG A 3 68.91 -30.22 -14.16
CA ARG A 3 68.14 -30.13 -12.91
C ARG A 3 66.97 -29.19 -13.17
N SER A 4 65.79 -29.79 -13.13
CA SER A 4 64.52 -29.19 -13.52
C SER A 4 64.23 -27.94 -12.69
N ASN A 5 63.89 -26.84 -13.37
CA ASN A 5 63.43 -25.57 -12.80
C ASN A 5 62.01 -25.68 -12.18
N ARG A 6 61.56 -26.91 -11.88
CA ARG A 6 60.25 -27.27 -11.31
C ARG A 6 59.92 -26.46 -10.05
N ASN A 7 60.92 -26.17 -9.23
CA ASN A 7 60.73 -25.41 -8.00
C ASN A 7 60.42 -23.93 -8.29
N GLY A 8 61.04 -23.34 -9.32
CA GLY A 8 60.78 -21.95 -9.71
C GLY A 8 59.35 -21.75 -10.27
N TYR A 9 58.89 -22.69 -11.10
CA TYR A 9 57.50 -22.67 -11.59
C TYR A 9 56.48 -22.86 -10.47
N ALA A 10 56.75 -23.76 -9.52
CA ALA A 10 55.90 -23.94 -8.36
C ALA A 10 55.83 -22.66 -7.51
N THR A 11 56.96 -21.98 -7.26
CA THR A 11 57.00 -20.73 -6.51
C THR A 11 56.20 -19.62 -7.20
N ILE A 12 56.36 -19.45 -8.52
CA ILE A 12 55.60 -18.45 -9.29
C ILE A 12 54.10 -18.74 -9.24
N LEU A 13 53.70 -20.00 -9.42
CA LEU A 13 52.29 -20.41 -9.36
C LEU A 13 51.68 -20.12 -7.98
N THR A 14 52.40 -20.39 -6.90
CA THR A 14 51.94 -20.11 -5.54
C THR A 14 51.73 -18.61 -5.31
N ILE A 15 52.65 -17.76 -5.78
CA ILE A 15 52.52 -16.30 -5.65
C ILE A 15 51.30 -15.79 -6.42
N VAL A 16 51.10 -16.26 -7.65
CA VAL A 16 49.93 -15.89 -8.47
C VAL A 16 48.63 -16.34 -7.80
N THR A 17 48.61 -17.57 -7.26
CA THR A 17 47.43 -18.11 -6.59
C THR A 17 47.07 -17.31 -5.33
N ILE A 18 48.07 -16.96 -4.51
CA ILE A 18 47.88 -16.11 -3.32
C ILE A 18 47.37 -14.72 -3.74
N GLY A 19 47.93 -14.14 -4.81
CA GLY A 19 47.48 -12.84 -5.33
C GLY A 19 46.01 -12.86 -5.75
N ILE A 20 45.59 -13.88 -6.51
CA ILE A 20 44.20 -14.06 -6.92
C ILE A 20 43.28 -14.24 -5.71
N LEU A 21 43.68 -15.07 -4.74
CA LEU A 21 42.91 -15.27 -3.50
C LEU A 21 42.74 -13.98 -2.71
N SER A 22 43.79 -13.15 -2.64
CA SER A 22 43.78 -11.89 -1.91
C SER A 22 42.76 -10.91 -2.52
N ILE A 23 42.71 -10.82 -3.85
CA ILE A 23 41.75 -9.97 -4.57
C ILE A 23 40.31 -10.48 -4.36
N LEU A 24 40.11 -11.81 -4.40
CA LEU A 24 38.80 -12.41 -4.15
C LEU A 24 38.29 -12.13 -2.74
N ILE A 25 39.15 -12.28 -1.72
CA ILE A 25 38.80 -12.00 -0.32
C ILE A 25 38.43 -10.52 -0.15
N LEU A 26 39.21 -9.60 -0.72
CA LEU A 26 38.90 -8.17 -0.69
C LEU A 26 37.59 -7.84 -1.40
N GLY A 27 37.29 -8.51 -2.52
CA GLY A 27 36.02 -8.38 -3.23
C GLY A 27 34.82 -8.82 -2.38
N ILE A 28 34.92 -9.96 -1.71
CA ILE A 28 33.86 -10.47 -0.81
C ILE A 28 33.65 -9.53 0.38
N LEU A 29 34.73 -9.04 0.99
CA LEU A 29 34.64 -8.08 2.09
C LEU A 29 33.95 -6.79 1.64
N ASN A 30 34.33 -6.26 0.47
CA ASN A 30 33.71 -5.04 -0.05
C ASN A 30 32.21 -5.25 -0.34
N LEU A 31 31.81 -6.38 -0.92
CA LEU A 31 30.40 -6.73 -1.09
C LEU A 31 29.65 -6.84 0.25
N HIS A 32 30.30 -7.40 1.27
CA HIS A 32 29.70 -7.53 2.60
C HIS A 32 29.48 -6.17 3.28
N PHE A 33 30.45 -5.25 3.16
CA PHE A 33 30.35 -3.89 3.70
C PHE A 33 29.39 -3.00 2.88
N LEU A 34 29.35 -3.12 1.55
CA LEU A 34 28.45 -2.35 0.71
C LEU A 34 26.97 -2.75 0.89
N ASN A 35 26.71 -4.02 1.22
CA ASN A 35 25.34 -4.51 1.45
C ASN A 35 24.77 -4.11 2.82
N HIS A 36 25.58 -3.65 3.76
CA HIS A 36 25.12 -3.18 5.06
C HIS A 36 25.14 -1.65 5.10
N LYS A 37 24.14 -1.02 4.48
CA LYS A 37 23.88 0.40 4.71
C LYS A 37 23.50 0.58 6.18
N ILE A 38 24.38 1.21 6.96
CA ILE A 38 24.08 1.57 8.36
C ILE A 38 23.04 2.70 8.30
N ILE A 39 21.77 2.30 8.37
CA ILE A 39 20.62 3.20 8.45
C ILE A 39 20.53 3.67 9.90
N ARG A 40 20.88 4.92 10.18
CA ARG A 40 20.80 5.48 11.54
C ARG A 40 19.39 5.97 11.77
N SER A 41 18.62 5.37 12.68
CA SER A 41 17.21 5.73 12.97
C SER A 41 16.91 7.23 13.15
N ASN A 42 17.90 8.05 13.53
CA ASN A 42 17.75 9.50 13.67
C ASN A 42 17.88 10.30 12.35
N GLU A 43 18.09 9.63 11.22
CA GLU A 43 18.20 10.27 9.91
C GLU A 43 16.87 10.87 9.47
N SER A 44 16.90 12.10 8.95
CA SER A 44 15.69 12.82 8.50
C SER A 44 14.88 12.03 7.45
N SER A 45 15.57 11.27 6.59
CA SER A 45 14.95 10.42 5.57
C SER A 45 14.09 9.30 6.18
N ILE A 46 14.54 8.71 7.28
CA ILE A 46 13.81 7.66 8.01
C ILE A 46 12.63 8.25 8.77
N LYS A 47 12.79 9.43 9.37
CA LYS A 47 11.67 10.11 10.04
C LYS A 47 10.57 10.49 9.05
N ALA A 48 10.93 11.06 7.90
CA ALA A 48 9.99 11.33 6.82
C ALA A 48 9.32 10.03 6.32
N TYR A 49 10.05 8.92 6.30
CA TYR A 49 9.52 7.60 5.96
C TYR A 49 8.45 7.14 6.94
N TYR A 50 8.73 7.15 8.25
CA TYR A 50 7.75 6.80 9.27
C TYR A 50 6.50 7.67 9.21
N LEU A 51 6.66 8.98 8.99
CA LEU A 51 5.53 9.92 8.83
C LEU A 51 4.66 9.54 7.62
N GLY A 52 5.29 9.25 6.49
CA GLY A 52 4.58 8.84 5.27
C GLY A 52 3.82 7.52 5.45
N GLU A 53 4.49 6.50 5.98
CA GLU A 53 3.87 5.18 6.18
C GLU A 53 2.71 5.21 7.18
N SER A 54 2.90 5.92 8.31
CA SER A 54 1.85 6.08 9.29
C SER A 54 0.64 6.80 8.68
N GLY A 55 0.89 7.83 7.88
CA GLY A 55 -0.14 8.53 7.14
C GLY A 55 -0.90 7.63 6.16
N ALA A 56 -0.18 6.80 5.39
CA ALA A 56 -0.80 5.86 4.45
C ALA A 56 -1.68 4.82 5.17
N ALA A 57 -1.21 4.29 6.30
CA ALA A 57 -1.95 3.32 7.10
C ALA A 57 -3.22 3.93 7.71
N LEU A 58 -3.14 5.16 8.23
CA LEU A 58 -4.29 5.90 8.74
C LEU A 58 -5.34 6.09 7.64
N LEU A 59 -4.91 6.51 6.44
CA LEU A 59 -5.83 6.75 5.32
C LEU A 59 -6.55 5.49 4.88
N LYS A 60 -5.81 4.37 4.75
CA LYS A 60 -6.40 3.09 4.39
C LYS A 60 -7.47 2.69 5.41
N ASN A 61 -7.15 2.81 6.69
CA ASN A 61 -8.08 2.47 7.77
C ASN A 61 -9.33 3.36 7.76
N GLU A 62 -9.20 4.67 7.52
CA GLU A 62 -10.35 5.58 7.41
C GLU A 62 -11.25 5.20 6.23
N VAL A 63 -10.67 4.87 5.08
CA VAL A 63 -11.41 4.40 3.90
C VAL A 63 -12.12 3.07 4.17
N ASP A 64 -11.44 2.09 4.78
CA ASP A 64 -12.02 0.78 5.10
C ASP A 64 -13.20 0.92 6.08
N ASN A 65 -13.02 1.68 7.18
CA ASN A 65 -14.09 1.92 8.15
C ASN A 65 -15.29 2.62 7.52
N THR A 66 -15.04 3.57 6.60
CA THR A 66 -16.10 4.27 5.87
C THR A 66 -16.92 3.30 5.01
N PHE A 67 -16.25 2.36 4.33
CA PHE A 67 -16.95 1.36 3.53
C PHE A 67 -17.68 0.31 4.35
N GLU A 68 -17.14 -0.10 5.49
CA GLU A 68 -17.86 -1.00 6.41
C GLU A 68 -19.16 -0.37 6.90
N LEU A 69 -19.17 0.93 7.21
CA LEU A 69 -20.41 1.63 7.56
C LEU A 69 -21.44 1.62 6.41
N PHE A 70 -20.99 1.79 5.17
CA PHE A 70 -21.87 1.72 4.01
C PHE A 70 -22.33 0.31 3.66
N PHE A 71 -21.60 -0.72 4.08
CA PHE A 71 -22.00 -2.10 3.86
C PHE A 71 -23.32 -2.42 4.57
N ASP A 72 -23.46 -2.03 5.84
CA ASP A 72 -24.69 -2.25 6.60
C ASP A 72 -25.89 -1.54 5.93
N GLU A 73 -25.69 -0.29 5.50
CA GLU A 73 -26.73 0.46 4.78
C GLU A 73 -27.11 -0.20 3.45
N TYR A 74 -26.12 -0.75 2.74
CA TYR A 74 -26.33 -1.43 1.47
C TYR A 74 -27.09 -2.74 1.63
N VAL A 75 -26.78 -3.53 2.66
CA VAL A 75 -27.52 -4.78 2.95
C VAL A 75 -28.99 -4.47 3.27
N VAL A 76 -29.26 -3.45 4.09
CA VAL A 76 -30.63 -3.02 4.38
C VAL A 76 -31.37 -2.58 3.12
N MET A 77 -30.70 -1.87 2.21
CA MET A 77 -31.26 -1.48 0.92
C MET A 77 -31.65 -2.70 0.09
N LEU A 78 -30.75 -3.68 -0.06
CA LEU A 78 -31.00 -4.91 -0.83
C LEU A 78 -32.17 -5.72 -0.26
N GLU A 79 -32.22 -5.90 1.07
CA GLU A 79 -33.35 -6.56 1.74
C GLU A 79 -34.67 -5.80 1.50
N SER A 80 -34.64 -4.46 1.51
CA SER A 80 -35.85 -3.66 1.28
C SER A 80 -36.37 -3.75 -0.15
N GLU A 81 -35.49 -3.76 -1.15
CA GLU A 81 -35.87 -3.88 -2.56
C GLU A 81 -36.50 -5.25 -2.86
N GLU A 82 -36.02 -6.31 -2.20
CA GLU A 82 -36.62 -7.63 -2.31
C GLU A 82 -38.05 -7.66 -1.76
N THR A 83 -38.28 -7.11 -0.56
CA THR A 83 -39.64 -7.09 0.02
C THR A 83 -40.66 -6.32 -0.84
N ILE A 84 -40.22 -5.23 -1.50
CA ILE A 84 -41.06 -4.46 -2.44
C ILE A 84 -41.34 -5.29 -3.69
N THR A 85 -40.35 -6.04 -4.17
CA THR A 85 -40.50 -6.87 -5.37
C THR A 85 -41.41 -8.07 -5.11
N GLU A 86 -41.25 -8.77 -3.97
CA GLU A 86 -42.14 -9.88 -3.57
C GLU A 86 -43.59 -9.44 -3.39
N SER A 87 -43.81 -8.25 -2.82
CA SER A 87 -45.15 -7.67 -2.68
C SER A 87 -45.74 -7.18 -4.02
N ALA A 88 -44.91 -6.90 -5.04
CA ALA A 88 -45.34 -6.52 -6.38
C ALA A 88 -45.54 -7.73 -7.34
N ILE A 89 -44.97 -8.91 -7.05
CA ILE A 89 -45.08 -10.14 -7.88
C ILE A 89 -46.51 -10.75 -7.88
N GLY A 90 -47.50 -10.09 -7.28
CA GLY A 90 -48.91 -10.38 -7.50
C GLY A 90 -49.41 -10.10 -8.93
N GLU A 91 -48.72 -9.29 -9.73
CA GLU A 91 -49.11 -9.02 -11.13
C GLU A 91 -47.89 -8.97 -12.06
N ASN A 92 -47.74 -10.02 -12.88
CA ASN A 92 -46.97 -10.12 -14.11
C ASN A 92 -46.08 -8.91 -14.47
N ASN A 93 -44.81 -8.91 -14.04
CA ASN A 93 -43.66 -8.45 -14.85
C ASN A 93 -42.36 -8.89 -14.18
N LEU A 94 -41.59 -9.74 -14.86
CA LEU A 94 -40.19 -10.05 -14.57
C LEU A 94 -39.36 -8.78 -14.77
N HIS A 95 -39.35 -7.89 -13.78
CA HIS A 95 -38.35 -6.84 -13.73
C HIS A 95 -37.00 -7.49 -13.42
N GLN A 96 -36.05 -7.33 -14.35
CA GLN A 96 -34.65 -7.65 -14.13
C GLN A 96 -34.22 -6.98 -12.83
N LYS A 97 -33.86 -7.79 -11.83
CA LYS A 97 -33.26 -7.37 -10.57
C LYS A 97 -31.99 -6.60 -10.92
N ASN A 98 -32.09 -5.29 -11.04
CA ASN A 98 -30.95 -4.42 -11.32
C ASN A 98 -30.26 -4.21 -9.97
N GLU A 99 -29.58 -5.24 -9.46
CA GLU A 99 -28.82 -5.16 -8.23
C GLU A 99 -27.77 -4.06 -8.43
N GLN A 100 -28.02 -2.89 -7.83
CA GLN A 100 -27.07 -1.80 -7.84
C GLN A 100 -25.78 -2.31 -7.19
N SER A 101 -24.67 -2.39 -7.92
CA SER A 101 -23.42 -2.88 -7.32
C SER A 101 -23.00 -2.03 -6.12
N PHE A 102 -22.38 -2.66 -5.11
CA PHE A 102 -21.93 -1.96 -3.90
C PHE A 102 -21.05 -0.74 -4.21
N LYS A 103 -20.18 -0.88 -5.21
CA LYS A 103 -19.38 0.21 -5.77
C LYS A 103 -20.24 1.40 -6.22
N ASN A 104 -21.29 1.17 -7.00
CA ASN A 104 -22.17 2.23 -7.49
C ASN A 104 -22.94 2.88 -6.34
N PHE A 105 -23.34 2.10 -5.33
CA PHE A 105 -23.95 2.61 -4.10
C PHE A 105 -23.00 3.57 -3.37
N VAL A 106 -21.77 3.13 -3.10
CA VAL A 106 -20.74 3.91 -2.42
C VAL A 106 -20.37 5.17 -3.23
N MET A 107 -20.19 5.07 -4.55
CA MET A 107 -19.87 6.23 -5.40
C MET A 107 -20.99 7.28 -5.47
N GLY A 108 -22.22 6.91 -5.12
CA GLY A 108 -23.36 7.82 -4.98
C GLY A 108 -23.40 8.58 -3.64
N LYS A 109 -22.59 8.19 -2.65
CA LYS A 109 -22.50 8.85 -1.34
C LYS A 109 -21.56 10.06 -1.43
N ASN A 110 -22.02 11.21 -0.96
CA ASN A 110 -21.23 12.44 -0.97
C ASN A 110 -20.08 12.39 0.03
N GLU A 111 -20.26 11.64 1.12
CA GLU A 111 -19.30 11.45 2.21
C GLU A 111 -18.01 10.78 1.73
N VAL A 112 -18.10 9.84 0.78
CA VAL A 112 -16.94 9.20 0.13
C VAL A 112 -16.10 10.24 -0.58
N ARG A 113 -16.73 11.13 -1.35
CA ARG A 113 -16.04 12.18 -2.11
C ARG A 113 -15.47 13.29 -1.20
N GLY A 114 -16.02 13.45 0.00
CA GLY A 114 -15.56 14.41 1.00
C GLY A 114 -14.31 13.98 1.80
N LEU A 115 -13.81 12.76 1.60
CA LEU A 115 -12.54 12.27 2.17
C LEU A 115 -11.29 12.81 1.45
N GLU A 116 -11.46 13.66 0.43
CA GLU A 116 -10.38 14.48 -0.14
C GLU A 116 -9.91 15.52 0.88
N ARG A 117 -9.22 15.05 1.92
CA ARG A 117 -8.65 15.87 2.97
C ARG A 117 -7.17 16.03 2.70
N VAL A 118 -6.76 17.18 2.19
CA VAL A 118 -5.40 17.67 2.43
C VAL A 118 -5.33 18.05 3.90
N GLN A 119 -5.19 17.05 4.77
CA GLN A 119 -4.91 17.32 6.17
C GLN A 119 -3.42 17.70 6.26
N GLN A 120 -3.17 19.00 6.11
CA GLN A 120 -1.93 19.64 6.52
C GLN A 120 -2.17 20.18 7.91
N GLU A 121 -1.99 19.40 8.97
CA GLU A 121 -1.92 20.01 10.31
C GLU A 121 -1.30 19.09 11.37
N GLU A 122 -0.75 19.81 12.36
CA GLU A 122 0.17 19.55 13.47
C GLU A 122 0.59 18.12 13.89
N ASP A 123 1.77 18.11 14.51
CA ASP A 123 2.58 17.00 15.00
C ASP A 123 1.77 15.88 15.70
N VAL A 124 1.28 14.91 14.93
CA VAL A 124 0.63 13.70 15.48
C VAL A 124 1.60 12.89 16.36
N PHE A 125 2.91 13.13 16.20
CA PHE A 125 3.94 12.39 16.91
C PHE A 125 4.51 13.13 18.11
N ASP A 126 4.17 14.42 18.33
CA ASP A 126 4.59 15.39 19.36
C ASP A 126 6.03 15.23 19.92
N ARG A 127 6.91 14.59 19.13
CA ARG A 127 8.22 14.05 19.55
C ARG A 127 9.34 14.57 18.69
N TYR A 128 9.02 15.37 17.69
CA TYR A 128 9.96 15.82 16.68
C TYR A 128 10.26 17.31 16.88
N THR A 129 11.51 17.60 17.24
CA THR A 129 11.96 18.97 17.53
C THR A 129 12.07 19.88 16.30
N ASP A 130 12.16 19.30 15.11
CA ASP A 130 12.31 20.03 13.84
C ASP A 130 10.97 20.12 13.11
N PRO A 131 10.71 21.13 12.25
CA PRO A 131 9.50 21.20 11.44
C PRO A 131 9.28 19.95 10.60
N HIS A 132 8.07 19.42 10.68
CA HIS A 132 7.67 18.16 10.05
C HIS A 132 6.15 18.11 9.94
N GLY A 133 5.65 17.07 9.26
CA GLY A 133 4.23 16.85 9.11
C GLY A 133 3.92 15.89 7.96
N TRP A 134 2.68 15.96 7.51
CA TRP A 134 2.10 15.03 6.57
C TRP A 134 1.15 15.76 5.61
N ARG A 135 0.91 15.14 4.44
CA ARG A 135 -0.16 15.49 3.52
C ARG A 135 -0.75 14.19 3.03
N LEU A 136 -2.03 13.97 3.32
CA LEU A 136 -2.78 12.86 2.76
C LEU A 136 -3.74 13.36 1.70
N GLU A 137 -4.15 12.46 0.81
CA GLU A 137 -5.11 12.74 -0.24
C GLU A 137 -5.69 11.40 -0.72
N VAL A 138 -7.00 11.34 -0.88
CA VAL A 138 -7.72 10.18 -1.44
C VAL A 138 -8.35 10.61 -2.75
N VAL A 139 -8.10 9.85 -3.81
CA VAL A 139 -8.72 10.06 -5.12
C VAL A 139 -9.53 8.82 -5.48
N TYR A 140 -10.81 9.02 -5.73
CA TYR A 140 -11.73 7.98 -6.16
C TYR A 140 -11.86 8.01 -7.69
N ASP A 141 -11.49 6.92 -8.35
CA ASP A 141 -11.65 6.73 -9.79
C ASP A 141 -12.74 5.68 -10.06
N GLU A 142 -13.18 5.54 -11.30
CA GLU A 142 -14.16 4.53 -11.66
C GLU A 142 -13.68 3.12 -11.31
N ASN A 143 -12.39 2.80 -11.33
CA ASN A 143 -11.95 1.40 -11.15
C ASN A 143 -11.18 1.13 -9.87
N GLU A 144 -10.66 2.18 -9.25
CA GLU A 144 -9.70 2.07 -8.15
C GLU A 144 -9.77 3.29 -7.25
N ILE A 145 -9.20 3.16 -6.06
CA ILE A 145 -9.07 4.25 -5.11
C ILE A 145 -7.56 4.46 -4.90
N ARG A 146 -7.11 5.69 -5.07
CA ARG A 146 -5.70 6.06 -4.90
C ARG A 146 -5.53 6.81 -3.60
N LEU A 147 -4.65 6.29 -2.76
CA LEU A 147 -4.25 6.86 -1.48
C LEU A 147 -2.87 7.49 -1.66
N TYR A 148 -2.77 8.79 -1.47
CA TYR A 148 -1.51 9.51 -1.49
C TYR A 148 -1.16 9.91 -0.06
N ALA A 149 0.03 9.52 0.40
CA ALA A 149 0.54 9.88 1.70
C ALA A 149 1.94 10.46 1.59
N THR A 150 2.12 11.69 2.04
CA THR A 150 3.40 12.39 1.95
C THR A 150 3.88 12.78 3.34
N GLY A 151 4.97 12.18 3.81
CA GLY A 151 5.65 12.59 5.04
C GLY A 151 6.75 13.60 4.76
N HIS A 152 6.84 14.66 5.54
CA HIS A 152 7.92 15.65 5.46
C HIS A 152 8.62 15.82 6.80
N TYR A 153 9.95 15.85 6.78
CA TYR A 153 10.77 16.08 7.97
C TYR A 153 12.03 16.86 7.62
N ARG A 154 12.20 18.07 8.17
CA ARG A 154 13.35 18.96 7.93
C ARG A 154 13.60 19.23 6.43
N LYS A 155 14.50 18.47 5.78
CA LYS A 155 14.86 18.55 4.35
C LYS A 155 14.61 17.24 3.60
N ALA A 156 13.87 16.32 4.20
CA ALA A 156 13.54 15.03 3.62
C ALA A 156 12.03 14.93 3.43
N ARG A 157 11.65 14.35 2.30
CA ARG A 157 10.26 14.06 1.96
C ARG A 157 10.14 12.64 1.45
N LYS A 158 9.05 11.99 1.83
CA LYS A 158 8.67 10.67 1.35
C LYS A 158 7.27 10.77 0.81
N ARG A 159 7.04 10.26 -0.40
CA ARG A 159 5.70 10.05 -0.95
C ARG A 159 5.44 8.56 -1.08
N ILE A 160 4.28 8.14 -0.62
CA ILE A 160 3.70 6.82 -0.76
C ILE A 160 2.43 6.97 -1.56
N VAL A 161 2.25 6.08 -2.54
CA VAL A 161 1.01 5.98 -3.32
C VAL A 161 0.54 4.54 -3.23
N SER A 162 -0.64 4.33 -2.66
CA SER A 162 -1.28 3.02 -2.59
C SER A 162 -2.51 3.05 -3.47
N ILE A 163 -2.60 2.12 -4.42
CA ILE A 163 -3.80 1.89 -5.22
C ILE A 163 -4.53 0.72 -4.59
N ILE A 164 -5.79 0.92 -4.20
CA ILE A 164 -6.63 -0.10 -3.59
C ILE A 164 -7.86 -0.38 -4.45
N SER A 165 -8.35 -1.61 -4.41
CA SER A 165 -9.61 -2.00 -5.04
C SER A 165 -10.82 -1.44 -4.28
N TYR A 166 -11.94 -1.29 -4.98
CA TYR A 166 -13.23 -1.15 -4.29
C TYR A 166 -13.56 -2.45 -3.55
N PRO A 167 -14.15 -2.36 -2.35
CA PRO A 167 -14.71 -3.53 -1.68
C PRO A 167 -15.81 -4.18 -2.53
N ASN A 168 -16.01 -5.47 -2.32
CA ASN A 168 -17.03 -6.24 -3.01
C ASN A 168 -18.00 -6.86 -2.02
N VAL A 169 -19.27 -6.99 -2.43
CA VAL A 169 -20.31 -7.65 -1.65
C VAL A 169 -20.88 -8.77 -2.49
N THR A 170 -20.86 -9.99 -1.96
CA THR A 170 -21.39 -11.17 -2.65
C THR A 170 -22.40 -11.89 -1.76
N MET A 171 -23.52 -12.31 -2.35
CA MET A 171 -24.47 -13.20 -1.69
C MET A 171 -23.85 -14.60 -1.59
N VAL A 172 -23.77 -15.15 -0.37
CA VAL A 172 -23.12 -16.44 -0.08
C VAL A 172 -24.10 -17.54 0.26
N GLY A 173 -25.38 -17.22 0.41
CA GLY A 173 -26.44 -18.19 0.59
C GLY A 173 -27.79 -17.54 0.91
N GLU A 174 -28.84 -18.32 0.67
CA GLU A 174 -30.20 -18.05 1.10
C GLU A 174 -30.47 -18.87 2.36
N GLY A 175 -30.71 -18.21 3.50
CA GLY A 175 -31.23 -18.86 4.70
C GLY A 175 -32.76 -18.90 4.68
N ASP A 176 -33.36 -19.62 5.63
CA ASP A 176 -34.83 -19.76 5.75
C ASP A 176 -35.57 -18.43 5.97
N GLU A 177 -34.89 -17.33 6.33
CA GLU A 177 -35.52 -16.03 6.59
C GLU A 177 -34.79 -14.80 5.99
N LYS A 178 -33.52 -14.90 5.56
CA LYS A 178 -32.74 -13.78 4.99
C LYS A 178 -31.61 -14.23 4.07
N HIS A 179 -31.26 -13.40 3.09
CA HIS A 179 -30.00 -13.53 2.33
C HIS A 179 -28.82 -13.24 3.23
N HIS A 180 -27.75 -14.03 3.07
CA HIS A 180 -26.48 -13.77 3.71
C HIS A 180 -25.53 -13.12 2.70
N TYR A 181 -25.06 -11.92 3.04
CA TYR A 181 -24.08 -11.18 2.26
C TYR A 181 -22.71 -11.24 2.92
N GLN A 182 -21.69 -11.48 2.12
CA GLN A 182 -20.29 -11.43 2.54
C GLN A 182 -19.66 -10.14 2.03
N TYR A 183 -19.05 -9.38 2.94
CA TYR A 183 -18.20 -8.24 2.63
C TYR A 183 -16.75 -8.70 2.39
N VAL A 184 -16.20 -8.31 1.26
CA VAL A 184 -14.78 -8.49 0.92
C VAL A 184 -14.12 -7.11 0.97
N PRO A 185 -13.17 -6.88 1.89
CA PRO A 185 -12.56 -5.57 2.12
C PRO A 185 -11.65 -5.15 0.96
N SER A 186 -11.23 -3.88 0.98
CA SER A 186 -10.29 -3.34 -0.02
C SER A 186 -8.90 -3.99 0.10
N GLU A 187 -8.32 -4.32 -1.04
CA GLU A 187 -6.96 -4.88 -1.14
C GLU A 187 -6.01 -3.86 -1.79
N ILE A 188 -4.75 -3.84 -1.33
CA ILE A 188 -3.71 -3.03 -1.97
C ILE A 188 -3.28 -3.73 -3.26
N LEU A 189 -3.61 -3.11 -4.39
CA LEU A 189 -3.23 -3.59 -5.72
C LEU A 189 -1.80 -3.18 -6.05
N ILE A 190 -1.45 -1.93 -5.77
CA ILE A 190 -0.12 -1.38 -6.07
C ILE A 190 0.36 -0.47 -4.95
N TYR A 191 1.65 -0.55 -4.62
CA TYR A 191 2.30 0.28 -3.62
C TYR A 191 3.58 0.89 -4.19
N TYR A 192 3.58 2.21 -4.36
CA TYR A 192 4.74 2.98 -4.80
C TYR A 192 5.30 3.81 -3.66
N GLN A 193 6.62 3.94 -3.66
CA GLN A 193 7.31 4.77 -2.70
C GLN A 193 8.50 5.48 -3.36
N GLY A 194 8.72 6.75 -3.02
CA GLY A 194 9.87 7.49 -3.55
C GLY A 194 10.25 8.69 -2.69
N TYR A 195 11.45 9.20 -2.93
CA TYR A 195 12.03 10.35 -2.22
C TYR A 195 12.00 11.58 -3.13
N GLU A 196 12.03 12.78 -2.56
CA GLU A 196 12.03 14.01 -3.37
C GLU A 196 13.24 14.02 -4.32
N GLY A 197 12.94 14.00 -5.62
CA GLY A 197 13.84 13.72 -6.74
C GLY A 197 13.23 12.76 -7.78
N ASP A 198 12.36 11.83 -7.35
CA ASP A 198 11.84 10.75 -8.19
C ASP A 198 10.40 10.97 -8.73
N PHE A 199 9.71 12.00 -8.25
CA PHE A 199 8.37 12.36 -8.72
C PHE A 199 8.43 13.75 -9.36
N ILE A 200 8.26 13.79 -10.68
CA ILE A 200 8.07 15.05 -11.43
C ILE A 200 6.61 15.46 -11.18
N ASP A 201 6.42 16.68 -10.69
CA ASP A 201 5.10 17.31 -10.49
C ASP A 201 4.32 17.45 -11.80
#